data_AF-A0A7Y5LU17-F1
#
_entry.id   AF-A0A7Y5LU17-F1
#
_cell.length_a   1.000
_cell.length_b   1.000
_cell.length_c   1.000
_cell.angle_alpha   90.00
_cell.angle_beta   90.00
_cell.angle_gamma   90.00
#
_symmetry.space_group_name_H-M   'P 1'
#
loop_
_entity.id
_entity.type
_entity.pdbx_description
1 polymer ?
#
loop_
_entity_poly.entity_id
_entity_poly.type
_entity_poly.pdbx_seq_one_letter_code
_entity_poly.pdbx_strand_id
1 'polypeptide(L)'
;MSNAYYKELSGWLRQARADQHITAAAVALRTRMPLETIEKIEAGDLDFATPVFIQGYLKNYADAIGLDSAAVVREYKVIRTKIAYVTSDRGQVVARATAQHSGNPDDLSSEIIPFDPDSHAFAPHSELDQAVRKKISTEKWTNIIMMSSAACMVILSLYWVVSDDHSQDEETAANLAKYERKAETFKQAKIEPRKRLSFYFSEPILTDEEINRKLEVREREQQDSMRLAIYQKNQKWPSGQKVRAITVQEAALDYAQSMK
;
A
#
# COMPACT_ATOMS: atom_id res chain seq x y z
N MET A 1 -0.27 -15.89 -21.23
CA MET A 1 -1.69 -15.53 -20.94
C MET A 1 -1.88 -14.73 -19.64
N SER A 2 -0.90 -14.64 -18.72
CA SER A 2 -0.98 -13.77 -17.52
C SER A 2 -1.13 -12.28 -17.84
N ASN A 3 -0.55 -11.87 -18.96
CA ASN A 3 -0.34 -10.46 -19.33
C ASN A 3 -1.66 -9.66 -19.48
N ALA A 4 -2.77 -10.27 -19.92
CA ALA A 4 -4.03 -9.54 -20.11
C ALA A 4 -4.61 -8.97 -18.81
N TYR A 5 -4.60 -9.74 -17.71
CA TYR A 5 -5.14 -9.28 -16.43
C TYR A 5 -4.28 -8.19 -15.78
N TYR A 6 -2.95 -8.25 -15.96
CA TYR A 6 -2.07 -7.21 -15.43
C TYR A 6 -2.17 -5.90 -16.22
N LYS A 7 -2.46 -5.96 -17.52
CA LYS A 7 -2.63 -4.76 -18.36
C LYS A 7 -3.71 -3.81 -17.86
N GLU A 8 -4.80 -4.29 -17.27
CA GLU A 8 -5.86 -3.43 -16.73
C GLU A 8 -5.36 -2.63 -15.52
N LEU A 9 -4.73 -3.31 -14.56
CA LEU A 9 -4.13 -2.67 -13.38
C LEU A 9 -3.06 -1.66 -13.78
N SER A 10 -2.18 -2.06 -14.69
CA SER A 10 -1.08 -1.24 -15.20
C SER A 10 -1.56 -0.03 -16.00
N GLY A 11 -2.59 -0.20 -16.82
CA GLY A 11 -3.24 0.89 -17.55
C GLY A 11 -3.86 1.92 -16.60
N TRP A 12 -4.53 1.46 -15.54
CA TRP A 12 -5.06 2.35 -14.50
C TRP A 12 -3.95 3.13 -13.78
N LEU A 13 -2.85 2.47 -13.39
CA LEU A 13 -1.70 3.12 -12.75
C LEU A 13 -1.03 4.16 -13.66
N ARG A 14 -0.92 3.85 -14.96
CA ARG A 14 -0.38 4.78 -15.96
C ARG A 14 -1.29 5.99 -16.14
N GLN A 15 -2.60 5.77 -16.23
CA GLN A 15 -3.59 6.84 -16.37
C GLN A 15 -3.57 7.76 -15.14
N ALA A 16 -3.63 7.19 -13.93
CA ALA A 16 -3.59 7.95 -12.69
C ALA A 16 -2.32 8.80 -12.54
N ARG A 17 -1.17 8.30 -13.00
CA ARG A 17 0.07 9.07 -13.08
C ARG A 17 -0.03 10.22 -14.09
N ALA A 18 -0.57 9.94 -15.28
CA ALA A 18 -0.72 10.92 -16.34
C ALA A 18 -1.68 12.06 -15.93
N ASP A 19 -2.76 11.74 -15.22
CA ASP A 19 -3.73 12.71 -14.69
C ASP A 19 -3.10 13.67 -13.67
N GLN A 20 -2.01 13.26 -13.01
CA GLN A 20 -1.23 14.09 -12.10
C GLN A 20 -0.05 14.81 -12.78
N HIS A 21 0.07 14.69 -14.11
CA HIS A 21 1.17 15.26 -14.89
C HIS A 21 2.58 14.81 -14.44
N ILE A 22 2.69 13.65 -13.80
CA ILE A 22 3.97 13.09 -13.35
C ILE A 22 4.56 12.24 -14.48
N THR A 23 5.84 12.39 -14.82
CA THR A 23 6.49 11.54 -15.83
C THR A 23 6.97 10.21 -15.24
N ALA A 24 7.12 9.17 -16.08
CA ALA A 24 7.66 7.88 -15.62
C ALA A 24 9.07 8.03 -15.02
N ALA A 25 9.91 8.90 -15.60
CA ALA A 25 11.22 9.25 -15.06
C ALA A 25 11.15 9.93 -13.69
N ALA A 26 10.17 10.81 -13.47
CA ALA A 26 9.95 11.41 -12.15
C ALA A 26 9.55 10.36 -11.10
N VAL A 27 8.70 9.39 -11.45
CA VAL A 27 8.37 8.27 -10.55
C VAL A 27 9.59 7.40 -10.27
N ALA A 28 10.39 7.09 -11.29
CA ALA A 28 11.64 6.34 -11.13
C ALA A 28 12.59 7.02 -10.13
N LEU A 29 12.77 8.34 -10.27
CA LEU A 29 13.59 9.14 -9.37
C LEU A 29 13.05 9.15 -7.93
N ARG A 30 11.74 9.37 -7.75
CA ARG A 30 11.09 9.43 -6.44
C ARG A 30 11.12 8.10 -5.70
N THR A 31 10.96 6.99 -6.41
CA THR A 31 10.91 5.64 -5.83
C THR A 31 12.28 4.97 -5.77
N ARG A 32 13.31 5.56 -6.40
CA ARG A 32 14.63 4.94 -6.63
C ARG A 32 14.55 3.61 -7.37
N MET A 33 13.52 3.44 -8.20
CA MET A 33 13.38 2.29 -9.08
C MET A 33 14.00 2.61 -10.44
N PRO A 34 14.62 1.64 -11.12
CA PRO A 34 15.06 1.82 -12.50
C PRO A 34 13.88 2.23 -13.41
N LEU A 35 14.11 3.12 -14.37
CA LEU A 35 13.07 3.53 -15.34
C LEU A 35 12.47 2.32 -16.07
N GLU A 36 13.31 1.36 -16.45
CA GLU A 36 12.87 0.10 -17.08
C GLU A 36 11.86 -0.67 -16.19
N THR A 37 12.02 -0.62 -14.87
CA THR A 37 11.07 -1.25 -13.94
C THR A 37 9.72 -0.53 -13.96
N ILE A 38 9.73 0.80 -14.03
CA ILE A 38 8.50 1.60 -14.16
C ILE A 38 7.79 1.28 -15.47
N GLU A 39 8.53 1.23 -16.58
CA GLU A 39 7.98 0.92 -17.90
C GLU A 39 7.38 -0.49 -17.96
N LYS A 40 8.04 -1.49 -17.36
CA LYS A 40 7.49 -2.86 -17.25
C LYS A 40 6.19 -2.89 -16.46
N ILE A 41 6.13 -2.17 -15.33
CA ILE A 41 4.90 -2.03 -14.54
C ILE A 41 3.80 -1.42 -15.38
N GLU A 42 4.05 -0.34 -16.13
CA GLU A 42 3.03 0.30 -16.96
C GLU A 42 2.63 -0.52 -18.19
N ALA A 43 3.52 -1.40 -18.67
CA ALA A 43 3.25 -2.30 -19.79
C ALA A 43 2.41 -3.53 -19.40
N GLY A 44 2.22 -3.78 -18.09
CA GLY A 44 1.57 -5.01 -17.60
C GLY A 44 2.50 -6.22 -17.55
N ASP A 45 3.81 -6.01 -17.73
CA ASP A 45 4.82 -7.06 -17.54
C ASP A 45 5.24 -7.08 -16.07
N LEU A 46 4.61 -7.96 -15.29
CA LEU A 46 4.91 -8.15 -13.86
C LEU A 46 5.63 -9.47 -13.60
N ASP A 47 6.06 -10.18 -14.65
CA ASP A 47 6.70 -11.49 -14.53
C ASP A 47 8.25 -11.36 -14.41
N PHE A 48 8.79 -10.14 -14.47
CA PHE A 48 10.24 -9.86 -14.36
C PHE A 48 10.82 -10.03 -12.94
N ALA A 49 9.99 -10.13 -11.90
CA ALA A 49 10.44 -10.27 -10.52
C ALA A 49 9.51 -11.18 -9.71
N THR A 50 9.96 -11.61 -8.53
CA THR A 50 9.13 -12.46 -7.67
C THR A 50 7.90 -11.67 -7.16
N PRO A 51 6.78 -12.35 -6.85
CA PRO A 51 5.55 -11.67 -6.45
C PRO A 51 5.67 -10.77 -5.20
N VAL A 52 6.67 -11.02 -4.35
CA VAL A 52 6.96 -10.18 -3.17
C VAL A 52 7.59 -8.85 -3.60
N PHE A 53 8.54 -8.89 -4.54
CA PHE A 53 9.14 -7.67 -5.08
C PHE A 53 8.15 -6.84 -5.88
N ILE A 54 7.31 -7.49 -6.71
CA ILE A 54 6.24 -6.79 -7.45
C ILE A 54 5.30 -6.04 -6.50
N GLN A 55 4.93 -6.63 -5.35
CA GLN A 55 4.11 -5.92 -4.36
C GLN A 55 4.82 -4.70 -3.79
N GLY A 56 6.13 -4.79 -3.51
CA GLY A 56 6.93 -3.66 -3.06
C GLY A 56 7.01 -2.55 -4.10
N TYR A 57 7.21 -2.91 -5.37
CA TYR A 57 7.25 -1.96 -6.47
C TYR A 57 5.91 -1.27 -6.70
N LEU A 58 4.80 -2.02 -6.72
CA LEU A 58 3.45 -1.45 -6.87
C LEU A 58 3.10 -0.54 -5.69
N LYS A 59 3.52 -0.91 -4.47
CA LYS A 59 3.35 -0.07 -3.28
C LYS A 59 4.08 1.26 -3.44
N ASN A 60 5.38 1.22 -3.75
CA ASN A 60 6.21 2.42 -3.91
C ASN A 60 5.72 3.29 -5.07
N TYR A 61 5.31 2.67 -6.18
CA TYR A 61 4.74 3.37 -7.32
C TYR A 61 3.47 4.13 -6.91
N ALA A 62 2.52 3.45 -6.26
CA ALA A 62 1.27 4.04 -5.80
C ALA A 62 1.51 5.18 -4.80
N ASP A 63 2.39 4.99 -3.82
CA ASP A 63 2.77 6.02 -2.85
C ASP A 63 3.38 7.24 -3.57
N ALA A 64 4.20 7.04 -4.60
CA ALA A 64 4.82 8.12 -5.37
C ALA A 64 3.81 8.93 -6.19
N ILE A 65 2.70 8.34 -6.62
CA ILE A 65 1.62 9.06 -7.32
C ILE A 65 0.42 9.32 -6.42
N GLY A 66 0.58 9.31 -5.09
CA GLY A 66 -0.48 9.69 -4.16
C GLY A 66 -1.73 8.79 -4.18
N LEU A 67 -1.62 7.55 -4.67
CA LEU A 67 -2.69 6.57 -4.61
C LEU A 67 -2.64 5.76 -3.30
N ASP A 68 -3.76 5.14 -2.93
CA ASP A 68 -3.79 4.18 -1.82
C ASP A 68 -3.02 2.91 -2.21
N SER A 69 -1.77 2.83 -1.75
CA SER A 69 -0.88 1.69 -2.02
C SER A 69 -1.42 0.36 -1.47
N ALA A 70 -2.20 0.38 -0.38
CA ALA A 70 -2.84 -0.82 0.13
C ALA A 70 -3.95 -1.31 -0.81
N ALA A 71 -4.70 -0.41 -1.44
CA ALA A 71 -5.69 -0.78 -2.46
C ALA A 71 -5.02 -1.38 -3.70
N VAL A 72 -3.95 -0.76 -4.21
CA VAL A 72 -3.21 -1.26 -5.39
C VAL A 72 -2.67 -2.68 -5.17
N VAL A 73 -2.01 -2.91 -4.03
CA VAL A 73 -1.45 -4.22 -3.68
C VAL A 73 -2.57 -5.26 -3.51
N ARG A 74 -3.73 -4.86 -2.99
CA ARG A 74 -4.89 -5.75 -2.84
C ARG A 74 -5.44 -6.18 -4.20
N GLU A 75 -5.55 -5.25 -5.14
CA GLU A 75 -6.03 -5.55 -6.50
C GLU A 75 -5.06 -6.51 -7.21
N TYR A 76 -3.76 -6.25 -7.11
CA TYR A 76 -2.73 -7.18 -7.62
C TYR A 76 -2.87 -8.60 -7.05
N LYS A 77 -3.13 -8.74 -5.74
CA LYS A 77 -3.35 -10.04 -5.11
C LYS A 77 -4.60 -10.74 -5.65
N VAL A 78 -5.70 -10.00 -5.86
CA VAL A 78 -6.93 -10.53 -6.47
C VAL A 78 -6.65 -11.05 -7.88
N ILE A 79 -5.96 -10.24 -8.71
CA ILE A 79 -5.57 -10.63 -10.07
C ILE A 79 -4.71 -11.91 -10.05
N ARG A 80 -3.71 -11.98 -9.17
CA ARG A 80 -2.88 -13.17 -9.03
C ARG A 80 -3.67 -14.42 -8.67
N THR A 81 -4.63 -14.30 -7.76
CA THR A 81 -5.52 -15.41 -7.40
C THR A 81 -6.40 -15.83 -8.56
N LYS A 82 -6.94 -14.88 -9.35
CA LYS A 82 -7.69 -15.17 -10.57
C LYS A 82 -6.84 -15.95 -11.58
N ILE A 83 -5.61 -15.50 -11.84
CA ILE A 83 -4.68 -16.18 -12.75
C ILE A 83 -4.38 -17.61 -12.26
N ALA A 84 -4.10 -17.78 -10.96
CA ALA A 84 -3.83 -19.09 -10.38
C ALA A 84 -5.04 -20.04 -10.54
N TYR A 85 -6.26 -19.53 -10.30
CA TYR A 85 -7.49 -20.30 -10.45
C TYR A 85 -7.70 -20.76 -11.90
N VAL A 86 -7.65 -19.84 -12.86
CA VAL A 86 -7.81 -20.15 -14.29
C VAL A 86 -6.77 -21.15 -14.78
N THR A 87 -5.54 -21.05 -14.27
CA THR A 87 -4.46 -22.00 -14.61
C THR A 87 -4.72 -23.37 -14.01
N SER A 88 -5.22 -23.45 -12.78
CA SER A 88 -5.53 -24.72 -12.11
C SER A 88 -6.73 -25.46 -12.71
N ASP A 89 -7.76 -24.73 -13.15
CA ASP A 89 -8.98 -25.31 -13.71
C ASP A 89 -8.72 -25.92 -15.08
N ARG A 90 -7.92 -25.25 -15.93
CA ARG A 90 -7.47 -25.83 -17.21
C ARG A 90 -6.69 -27.12 -17.04
N GLY A 91 -5.84 -27.22 -16.01
CA GLY A 91 -5.12 -28.47 -15.72
C GLY A 91 -6.07 -29.63 -15.38
N GLN A 92 -7.16 -29.35 -14.68
CA GLN A 92 -8.17 -30.36 -14.35
C GLN A 92 -9.04 -30.74 -15.54
N VAL A 93 -9.39 -29.79 -16.42
CA VAL A 93 -10.16 -30.08 -17.64
C VAL A 93 -9.34 -30.95 -18.59
N VAL A 94 -8.05 -30.65 -18.79
CA VAL A 94 -7.16 -31.49 -19.61
C VAL A 94 -7.00 -32.87 -18.97
N ALA A 95 -6.72 -32.95 -17.67
CA ALA A 95 -6.58 -34.25 -16.98
C ALA A 95 -7.85 -35.10 -17.03
N ARG A 96 -9.05 -34.49 -16.93
CA ARG A 96 -10.33 -35.19 -17.08
C ARG A 96 -10.58 -35.63 -18.52
N ALA A 97 -10.27 -34.79 -19.50
CA ALA A 97 -10.36 -35.16 -20.91
C ALA A 97 -9.45 -36.36 -21.22
N THR A 98 -8.20 -36.34 -20.75
CA THR A 98 -7.26 -37.47 -20.94
C THR A 98 -7.68 -38.73 -20.18
N ALA A 99 -8.27 -38.60 -18.99
CA ALA A 99 -8.76 -39.75 -18.22
C ALA A 99 -10.05 -40.36 -18.80
N GLN A 100 -10.88 -39.56 -19.46
CA GLN A 100 -12.11 -40.05 -20.12
C GLN A 100 -11.84 -40.62 -21.52
N HIS A 101 -10.75 -40.21 -22.18
CA HIS A 101 -10.30 -40.74 -23.48
C HIS A 101 -9.32 -41.91 -23.35
N SER A 102 -9.61 -42.89 -22.50
CA SER A 102 -8.88 -44.17 -22.42
C SER A 102 -9.09 -45.10 -23.65
N GLY A 103 -9.49 -44.53 -24.80
CA GLY A 103 -9.56 -45.22 -26.08
C GLY A 103 -8.22 -45.16 -26.81
N ASN A 104 -7.92 -46.22 -27.54
CA ASN A 104 -6.67 -46.47 -28.29
C ASN A 104 -6.01 -45.19 -28.86
N PRO A 105 -4.72 -44.91 -28.59
CA PRO A 105 -4.04 -43.69 -29.06
C PRO A 105 -4.02 -43.49 -30.59
N ASP A 106 -4.35 -44.51 -31.38
CA ASP A 106 -4.45 -44.43 -32.84
C ASP A 106 -5.73 -43.72 -33.35
N ASP A 107 -6.76 -43.52 -32.50
CA ASP A 107 -8.05 -42.93 -32.92
C ASP A 107 -8.06 -41.38 -32.93
N LEU A 108 -7.01 -40.75 -32.38
CA LEU A 108 -6.93 -39.28 -32.19
C LEU A 108 -6.50 -38.49 -33.43
N SER A 109 -6.30 -39.15 -34.57
CA SER A 109 -5.81 -38.51 -35.79
C SER A 109 -6.91 -37.83 -36.62
N SER A 110 -8.19 -38.03 -36.30
CA SER A 110 -9.31 -37.61 -37.16
C SER A 110 -10.18 -36.47 -36.63
N GLU A 111 -10.03 -36.05 -35.37
CA GLU A 111 -10.86 -35.01 -34.75
C GLU A 111 -10.04 -33.83 -34.21
N ILE A 112 -9.13 -33.31 -35.03
CA ILE A 112 -8.58 -31.97 -34.80
C ILE A 112 -9.67 -30.99 -35.21
N ILE A 113 -10.55 -30.62 -34.27
CA ILE A 113 -11.47 -29.50 -34.45
C ILE A 113 -10.60 -28.25 -34.71
N PRO A 114 -10.76 -27.55 -35.84
CA PRO A 114 -10.02 -26.32 -36.11
C PRO A 114 -10.26 -25.34 -34.96
N PHE A 115 -9.18 -24.92 -34.31
CA PHE A 115 -9.23 -23.88 -33.29
C PHE A 115 -9.65 -22.58 -33.99
N ASP A 116 -10.93 -22.20 -33.81
CA ASP A 116 -11.47 -20.92 -34.27
C ASP A 116 -11.17 -19.85 -33.21
N PRO A 117 -10.20 -18.93 -33.44
CA PRO A 117 -9.83 -17.90 -32.48
C PRO A 117 -10.94 -16.86 -32.23
N ASP A 118 -11.98 -16.82 -33.09
CA ASP A 118 -13.05 -15.83 -33.03
C ASP A 118 -14.31 -16.34 -32.32
N SER A 119 -14.41 -17.63 -32.00
CA SER A 119 -15.64 -18.24 -31.44
C SER A 119 -15.78 -18.12 -29.91
N HIS A 120 -14.85 -17.47 -29.22
CA HIS A 120 -14.97 -17.16 -27.79
C HIS A 120 -15.40 -15.71 -27.60
N ALA A 121 -16.68 -15.44 -27.83
CA ALA A 121 -17.35 -14.34 -27.15
C ALA A 121 -17.21 -14.61 -25.64
N PHE A 122 -16.25 -13.91 -25.01
CA PHE A 122 -16.04 -13.94 -23.57
C PHE A 122 -17.38 -13.74 -22.87
N ALA A 123 -17.86 -14.77 -22.16
CA ALA A 123 -18.98 -14.61 -21.25
C ALA A 123 -18.66 -13.42 -20.33
N PRO A 124 -19.59 -12.46 -20.15
CA PRO A 124 -19.30 -11.24 -19.41
C PRO A 124 -18.79 -11.60 -18.02
N HIS A 125 -17.61 -11.07 -17.67
CA HIS A 125 -16.84 -11.34 -16.45
C HIS A 125 -17.57 -11.09 -15.11
N SER A 126 -18.86 -10.71 -15.13
CA SER A 126 -19.64 -10.37 -13.94
C SER A 126 -19.93 -11.56 -13.02
N GLU A 127 -20.12 -12.78 -13.53
CA GLU A 127 -20.49 -13.92 -12.66
C GLU A 127 -19.31 -14.49 -11.87
N LEU A 128 -18.14 -14.65 -12.51
CA LEU A 128 -16.92 -15.09 -11.83
C LEU A 128 -16.47 -14.04 -10.80
N ASP A 129 -16.60 -12.76 -11.14
CA ASP A 129 -16.29 -11.67 -10.22
C ASP A 129 -17.27 -11.61 -9.03
N GLN A 130 -18.56 -11.88 -9.24
CA GLN A 130 -19.53 -11.97 -8.15
C GLN A 130 -19.25 -13.17 -7.24
N ALA A 131 -18.93 -14.35 -7.79
CA ALA A 131 -18.64 -15.55 -7.01
C ALA A 131 -17.37 -15.38 -6.15
N VAL A 132 -16.30 -14.83 -6.73
CA VAL A 132 -15.04 -14.55 -6.01
C VAL A 132 -15.23 -13.46 -4.95
N ARG A 133 -15.96 -12.38 -5.25
CA ARG A 133 -16.27 -11.32 -4.26
C ARG A 133 -17.11 -11.83 -3.10
N LYS A 134 -18.11 -12.69 -3.36
CA LYS A 134 -18.99 -13.25 -2.34
C LYS A 134 -18.21 -14.14 -1.36
N LYS A 135 -17.28 -14.96 -1.86
CA LYS A 135 -16.45 -15.87 -1.04
C LYS A 135 -15.42 -15.12 -0.18
N ILE A 136 -14.78 -14.07 -0.73
CA ILE A 136 -13.81 -13.23 0.02
C ILE A 136 -14.51 -12.39 1.11
N SER A 137 -15.77 -12.00 0.88
CA SER A 137 -16.57 -11.26 1.88
C SER A 137 -16.89 -12.11 3.10
N THR A 138 -17.36 -13.35 2.92
CA THR A 138 -17.83 -14.19 4.03
C THR A 138 -16.72 -14.57 5.01
N GLU A 139 -15.49 -14.81 4.55
CA GLU A 139 -14.37 -15.16 5.43
C GLU A 139 -13.78 -13.97 6.21
N LYS A 140 -13.97 -12.73 5.71
CA LYS A 140 -13.49 -11.53 6.41
C LYS A 140 -14.41 -11.08 7.53
N TRP A 141 -15.73 -11.22 7.35
CA TRP A 141 -16.70 -10.80 8.35
C TRP A 141 -16.63 -11.64 9.63
N THR A 142 -16.40 -12.95 9.53
CA THR A 142 -16.22 -13.81 10.71
C THR A 142 -14.97 -13.43 11.52
N ASN A 143 -13.86 -13.14 10.84
CA ASN A 143 -12.62 -12.72 11.50
C ASN A 143 -12.75 -11.33 12.15
N ILE A 144 -13.45 -10.38 11.51
CA ILE A 144 -13.70 -9.05 12.09
C ILE A 144 -14.60 -9.14 13.32
N ILE A 145 -15.66 -9.97 13.27
CA ILE A 145 -16.55 -10.19 14.42
C ILE A 145 -15.79 -10.85 15.58
N MET A 146 -14.93 -11.84 15.30
CA MET A 146 -14.08 -12.47 16.33
C MET A 146 -13.05 -11.52 16.94
N MET A 147 -12.41 -10.66 16.15
CA MET A 147 -11.42 -9.70 16.69
C MET A 147 -12.08 -8.58 17.49
N SER A 148 -13.29 -8.15 17.11
CA SER A 148 -14.04 -7.13 17.86
C SER A 148 -14.47 -7.64 19.24
N SER A 149 -14.86 -8.90 19.38
CA SER A 149 -15.25 -9.45 20.68
C SER A 149 -14.05 -9.59 21.63
N ALA A 150 -12.89 -10.02 21.12
CA ALA A 150 -11.66 -10.11 21.89
C ALA A 150 -11.19 -8.73 22.38
N ALA A 151 -11.24 -7.71 21.53
CA ALA A 151 -10.92 -6.34 21.92
C ALA A 151 -11.89 -5.79 22.98
N CYS A 152 -13.19 -6.03 22.83
CA CYS A 152 -14.18 -5.65 23.85
C CYS A 152 -13.93 -6.32 25.19
N MET A 153 -13.57 -7.61 25.22
CA MET A 153 -13.25 -8.32 26.47
C MET A 153 -12.04 -7.71 27.18
N VAL A 154 -10.99 -7.34 26.44
CA VAL A 154 -9.80 -6.69 27.02
C VAL A 154 -10.13 -5.29 27.55
N ILE A 155 -10.89 -4.50 26.78
CA ILE A 155 -11.31 -3.16 27.21
C ILE A 155 -12.20 -3.23 28.45
N LEU A 156 -13.16 -4.17 28.51
CA LEU A 156 -14.02 -4.37 29.68
C LEU A 156 -13.22 -4.85 30.89
N SER A 157 -12.22 -5.71 30.70
CA SER A 157 -11.33 -6.15 31.77
C SER A 157 -10.46 -5.02 32.31
N LEU A 158 -9.91 -4.17 31.43
CA LEU A 158 -9.14 -2.99 31.84
C LEU A 158 -10.02 -1.94 32.51
N TYR A 159 -11.25 -1.75 32.02
CA TYR A 159 -12.22 -0.84 32.63
C TYR A 159 -12.56 -1.27 34.06
N TRP A 160 -12.74 -2.57 34.30
CA TRP A 160 -12.96 -3.09 35.65
C TRP A 160 -11.75 -2.91 36.57
N VAL A 161 -10.52 -3.14 36.07
CA VAL A 161 -9.29 -2.94 36.85
C VAL A 161 -9.05 -1.46 37.19
N VAL A 162 -9.38 -0.54 36.28
CA VAL A 162 -9.21 0.91 36.50
C VAL A 162 -10.35 1.49 37.35
N SER A 163 -11.55 0.92 37.31
CA SER A 163 -12.70 1.43 38.07
C SER A 163 -12.66 1.09 39.57
N ASP A 164 -11.72 0.25 40.01
CA ASP A 164 -11.58 -0.11 41.43
C ASP A 164 -10.72 0.91 42.23
N ASP A 165 -10.06 1.86 41.54
CA ASP A 165 -9.25 2.90 42.17
C ASP A 165 -9.98 4.25 42.11
N HIS A 166 -11.02 4.39 42.93
CA HIS A 166 -11.88 5.59 42.95
C HIS A 166 -11.29 6.71 43.82
N SER A 167 -10.10 7.16 43.49
CA SER A 167 -9.61 8.48 43.90
C SER A 167 -8.67 9.03 42.85
N GLN A 168 -9.01 10.21 42.29
CA GLN A 168 -8.39 10.97 41.18
C GLN A 168 -9.17 10.89 39.86
N ASP A 169 -9.53 11.96 39.15
CA ASP A 169 -9.28 13.39 39.30
C ASP A 169 -10.25 14.18 38.39
N GLU A 170 -10.55 15.40 38.82
CA GLU A 170 -11.27 16.48 38.11
C GLU A 170 -10.79 16.70 36.65
N GLU A 171 -9.56 16.31 36.34
CA GLU A 171 -8.94 16.37 35.00
C GLU A 171 -9.57 15.40 33.98
N THR A 172 -10.00 14.21 34.43
CA THR A 172 -10.69 13.24 33.54
C THR A 172 -12.08 13.74 33.14
N ALA A 173 -12.79 14.37 34.06
CA ALA A 173 -14.10 14.99 33.81
C ALA A 173 -13.98 16.18 32.84
N ALA A 174 -12.95 17.01 32.98
CA ALA A 174 -12.69 18.12 32.07
C ALA A 174 -12.37 17.64 30.63
N ASN A 175 -11.60 16.56 30.50
CA ASN A 175 -11.30 15.95 29.20
C ASN A 175 -12.54 15.31 28.57
N LEU A 176 -13.37 14.61 29.36
CA LEU A 176 -14.62 14.02 28.88
C LEU A 176 -15.58 15.10 28.33
N ALA A 177 -15.75 16.21 29.06
CA ALA A 177 -16.57 17.34 28.63
C ALA A 177 -16.08 17.98 27.32
N LYS A 178 -14.75 17.98 27.08
CA LYS A 178 -14.16 18.46 25.82
C LYS A 178 -14.52 17.56 24.63
N TYR A 179 -14.56 16.24 24.84
CA TYR A 179 -14.95 15.27 23.81
C TYR A 179 -16.46 15.31 23.53
N GLU A 180 -17.28 15.47 24.56
CA GLU A 180 -18.74 15.58 24.42
C GLU A 180 -19.16 16.82 23.62
N ARG A 181 -18.59 17.99 23.90
CA ARG A 181 -18.86 19.21 23.10
C ARG A 181 -18.53 19.01 21.63
N LYS A 182 -17.40 18.34 21.33
CA LYS A 182 -16.97 18.07 19.96
C LYS A 182 -17.95 17.10 19.26
N ALA A 183 -18.40 16.06 19.97
CA ALA A 183 -19.39 15.12 19.47
C ALA A 183 -20.76 15.77 19.23
N GLU A 184 -21.19 16.72 20.07
CA GLU A 184 -22.42 17.49 19.86
C GLU A 184 -22.32 18.44 18.67
N THR A 185 -21.15 19.07 18.47
CA THR A 185 -20.91 19.90 17.27
C THR A 185 -21.08 19.06 15.99
N PHE A 186 -20.67 17.79 16.03
CA PHE A 186 -20.89 16.83 14.94
C PHE A 186 -22.34 16.35 14.78
N LYS A 187 -23.12 16.28 15.86
CA LYS A 187 -24.55 15.94 15.80
C LYS A 187 -25.39 17.09 15.24
N GLN A 188 -25.05 18.33 15.58
CA GLN A 188 -25.73 19.53 15.10
C GLN A 188 -25.36 19.87 13.66
N ALA A 189 -24.13 19.55 13.23
CA ALA A 189 -23.76 19.62 11.83
C ALA A 189 -24.46 18.48 11.06
N LYS A 190 -25.59 18.80 10.43
CA LYS A 190 -26.38 17.94 9.52
C LYS A 190 -25.58 17.66 8.23
N ILE A 191 -24.39 17.07 8.37
CA ILE A 191 -23.48 16.75 7.28
C ILE A 191 -23.91 15.41 6.72
N GLU A 192 -24.38 15.41 5.47
CA GLU A 192 -24.75 14.20 4.77
C GLU A 192 -23.60 13.17 4.76
N PRO A 193 -23.90 11.87 4.93
CA PRO A 193 -22.88 10.82 5.02
C PRO A 193 -21.97 10.74 3.79
N ARG A 194 -22.42 11.21 2.61
CA ARG A 194 -21.58 11.32 1.40
C ARG A 194 -20.49 12.39 1.49
N LYS A 195 -20.69 13.45 2.27
CA LYS A 195 -19.69 14.52 2.50
C LYS A 195 -18.77 14.25 3.69
N ARG A 196 -19.05 13.19 4.48
CA ARG A 196 -18.18 12.79 5.60
C ARG A 196 -16.81 12.29 5.13
N LEU A 197 -16.72 11.62 3.98
CA LEU A 197 -15.45 11.11 3.47
C LEU A 197 -14.61 12.19 2.75
N SER A 198 -15.23 13.14 2.04
CA SER A 198 -14.48 14.23 1.39
C SER A 198 -13.86 15.20 2.39
N PHE A 199 -14.45 15.36 3.58
CA PHE A 199 -13.92 16.25 4.62
C PHE A 199 -12.66 15.70 5.31
N TYR A 200 -12.43 14.38 5.28
CA TYR A 200 -11.20 13.76 5.77
C TYR A 200 -10.05 13.76 4.75
N PHE A 201 -10.33 14.08 3.48
CA PHE A 201 -9.35 13.98 2.38
C PHE A 201 -9.13 15.28 1.61
N SER A 202 -9.77 16.37 2.00
CA SER A 202 -9.45 17.71 1.50
C SER A 202 -8.43 18.39 2.41
N GLU A 203 -7.23 17.80 2.55
CA GLU A 203 -6.09 18.68 2.81
C GLU A 203 -5.94 19.55 1.56
N PRO A 204 -5.76 20.88 1.68
CA PRO A 204 -5.45 21.70 0.52
C PRO A 204 -4.25 21.09 -0.17
N ILE A 205 -4.39 20.79 -1.46
CA ILE A 205 -3.29 20.31 -2.30
C ILE A 205 -2.18 21.35 -2.12
N LEU A 206 -1.14 21.00 -1.37
CA LEU A 206 -0.07 21.94 -1.08
C LEU A 206 0.54 22.34 -2.39
N THR A 207 0.69 23.64 -2.58
CA THR A 207 1.43 24.16 -3.71
C THR A 207 2.86 23.63 -3.69
N ASP A 208 3.50 23.50 -4.84
CA ASP A 208 4.91 23.07 -4.91
C ASP A 208 5.82 23.94 -4.03
N GLU A 209 5.47 25.22 -3.88
CA GLU A 209 6.17 26.16 -3.00
C GLU A 209 6.02 25.80 -1.51
N GLU A 210 4.83 25.40 -1.05
CA GLU A 210 4.61 24.95 0.32
C GLU A 210 5.23 23.58 0.60
N ILE A 211 5.26 22.68 -0.39
CA ILE A 211 5.96 21.40 -0.28
C ILE A 211 7.45 21.65 -0.07
N ASN A 212 8.06 22.51 -0.89
CA ASN A 212 9.46 22.89 -0.75
C ASN A 212 9.74 23.56 0.60
N ARG A 213 8.88 24.49 1.04
CA ARG A 213 9.01 25.14 2.35
C ARG A 213 8.97 24.13 3.50
N LYS A 214 8.08 23.13 3.43
CA LYS A 214 7.99 22.06 4.44
C LYS A 214 9.21 21.13 4.41
N LEU A 215 9.77 20.85 3.23
CA LEU A 215 11.00 20.07 3.10
C LEU A 215 12.19 20.80 3.73
N GLU A 216 12.36 22.10 3.47
CA GLU A 216 13.42 22.92 4.07
C GLU A 216 13.34 23.00 5.59
N VAL A 217 12.13 23.02 6.16
CA VAL A 217 11.93 22.99 7.62
C VAL A 217 12.36 21.63 8.17
N ARG A 218 11.95 20.51 7.55
CA ARG A 218 12.37 19.17 7.98
C ARG A 218 13.88 18.95 7.86
N GLU A 219 14.51 19.45 6.79
CA GLU A 219 15.95 19.36 6.63
C GLU A 219 16.69 20.14 7.72
N ARG A 220 16.21 21.33 8.09
CA ARG A 220 16.75 22.10 9.23
C ARG A 220 16.61 21.35 10.55
N GLU A 221 15.43 20.82 10.85
CA GLU A 221 15.19 20.02 12.06
C GLU A 221 16.10 18.76 12.09
N GLN A 222 16.30 18.11 10.95
CA GLN A 222 17.18 16.96 10.83
C GLN A 222 18.66 17.34 11.03
N GLN A 223 19.10 18.47 10.48
CA GLN A 223 20.46 18.99 10.71
C GLN A 223 20.68 19.37 12.17
N ASP A 224 19.70 20.02 12.81
CA ASP A 224 19.79 20.43 14.21
C ASP A 224 19.78 19.22 15.16
N SER A 225 18.93 18.22 14.90
CA SER A 225 18.95 16.97 15.66
C SER A 225 20.28 16.22 15.52
N MET A 226 20.88 16.22 14.32
CA MET A 226 22.19 15.62 14.09
C MET A 226 23.31 16.38 14.81
N ARG A 227 23.26 17.72 14.81
CA ARG A 227 24.19 18.56 15.60
C ARG A 227 24.07 18.30 17.09
N LEU A 228 22.85 18.19 17.60
CA LEU A 228 22.60 17.91 19.02
C LEU A 228 23.14 16.53 19.41
N ALA A 229 22.92 15.52 18.56
CA ALA A 229 23.44 14.18 18.77
C ALA A 229 24.98 14.15 18.80
N ILE A 230 25.64 14.89 17.90
CA ILE A 230 27.09 15.06 17.89
C ILE A 230 27.56 15.74 19.19
N TYR A 231 26.89 16.81 19.61
CA TYR A 231 27.23 17.53 20.84
C TYR A 231 27.10 16.64 22.09
N GLN A 232 25.99 15.91 22.22
CA GLN A 232 25.76 14.99 23.33
C GLN A 232 26.78 13.84 23.34
N LYS A 233 27.12 13.30 22.16
CA LYS A 233 28.16 12.28 22.03
C LYS A 233 29.52 12.84 22.48
N ASN A 234 29.87 14.05 22.08
CA ASN A 234 31.12 14.70 22.46
C ASN A 234 31.20 15.02 23.95
N GLN A 235 30.08 15.33 24.63
CA GLN A 235 30.09 15.53 26.08
C GLN A 235 30.50 14.26 26.85
N LYS A 236 30.11 13.06 26.38
CA LYS A 236 30.40 11.77 27.04
C LYS A 236 31.83 11.25 26.87
N TRP A 237 32.68 11.92 26.08
CA TRP A 237 34.05 11.43 25.82
C TRP A 237 35.02 11.80 26.96
N PRO A 238 35.86 10.85 27.41
CA PRO A 238 36.93 11.14 28.37
C PRO A 238 37.89 12.19 27.79
N SER A 239 38.37 13.10 28.63
CA SER A 239 39.08 14.34 28.26
C SER A 239 40.27 14.15 27.31
N GLY A 240 40.92 12.99 27.32
CA GLY A 240 42.04 12.67 26.41
C GLY A 240 41.66 12.34 24.96
N GLN A 241 40.41 11.94 24.66
CA GLN A 241 39.97 11.61 23.29
C GLN A 241 39.26 12.76 22.58
N LYS A 242 38.84 13.82 23.30
CA LYS A 242 38.13 14.98 22.72
C LYS A 242 38.94 15.74 21.66
N VAL A 243 40.26 15.84 21.83
CA VAL A 243 41.12 16.69 20.96
C VAL A 243 41.27 16.11 19.54
N ARG A 244 41.27 14.78 19.39
CA ARG A 244 41.39 14.13 18.06
C ARG A 244 40.08 14.09 17.28
N ALA A 245 38.93 14.10 17.96
CA ALA A 245 37.63 14.04 17.28
C ALA A 245 37.24 15.40 16.67
N ILE A 246 37.58 16.51 17.34
CA ILE A 246 37.26 17.88 16.88
C ILE A 246 38.01 18.19 15.56
N THR A 247 39.29 17.82 15.47
CA THR A 247 40.13 18.05 14.29
C THR A 247 39.65 17.30 13.04
N VAL A 248 39.13 16.08 13.19
CA VAL A 248 38.59 15.30 12.06
C VAL A 248 37.24 15.84 11.59
N GLN A 249 36.42 16.38 12.51
CA GLN A 249 35.12 16.96 12.15
C GLN A 249 35.24 18.34 11.49
N GLU A 250 36.17 19.19 11.93
CA GLU A 250 36.45 20.47 11.25
C GLU A 250 36.95 20.24 9.82
N ALA A 251 37.87 19.29 9.62
CA ALA A 251 38.35 18.93 8.28
C ALA A 251 37.23 18.37 7.36
N ALA A 252 36.28 17.62 7.91
CA ALA A 252 35.14 17.11 7.14
C ALA A 252 34.15 18.22 6.77
N LEU A 253 33.99 19.23 7.63
CA LEU A 253 33.12 20.38 7.37
C LEU A 253 33.72 21.29 6.30
N ASP A 254 35.02 21.58 6.38
CA ASP A 254 35.75 22.36 5.37
C ASP A 254 35.75 21.66 4.00
N TYR A 255 35.93 20.34 3.97
CA TYR A 255 35.85 19.56 2.74
C TYR A 255 34.46 19.64 2.10
N ALA A 256 33.39 19.52 2.88
CA ALA A 256 32.02 19.62 2.40
C ALA A 256 31.67 21.03 1.89
N GLN A 257 32.28 22.08 2.43
CA GLN A 257 32.11 23.46 1.96
C GLN A 257 32.89 23.73 0.67
N SER A 258 34.05 23.10 0.46
CA SER A 258 34.83 23.23 -0.79
C SER A 258 34.21 22.54 -2.02
N MET A 259 33.21 21.68 -1.80
CA MET A 259 32.51 20.90 -2.85
C MET A 259 31.22 21.58 -3.33
N LYS A 260 30.89 22.78 -2.84
CA LYS A 260 29.79 23.62 -3.31
C LYS A 260 30.32 24.77 -4.14
#